data_AF-A0A1M4X0L6-F1
#
_entry.id   AF-A0A1M4X0L6-F1
#
_cell.length_a   1.000
_cell.length_b   1.000
_cell.length_c   1.000
_cell.angle_alpha   90.00
_cell.angle_beta   90.00
_cell.angle_gamma   90.00
#
_symmetry.space_group_name_H-M   'P 1'
#
loop_
_entity.id
_entity.type
_entity.pdbx_description
1 polymer ?
#
loop_
_entity_poly.entity_id
_entity_poly.type
_entity_poly.pdbx_seq_one_letter_code
_entity_poly.pdbx_strand_id
1 'polypeptide(L)' 'MLAIVVYMCVAAALGLGSQIIRPSAALGSNHHRKLYWTGAMAAIALVGLFAGALVI' A
#
# COMPACT_ATOMS: atom_id res chain seq x y z
N MET A 1 6.32 -11.47 -16.19
CA MET A 1 5.67 -11.42 -14.85
C MET A 1 6.44 -10.55 -13.86
N LEU A 2 7.74 -10.75 -13.65
CA LEU A 2 8.52 -9.98 -12.66
C LEU A 2 8.46 -8.46 -12.84
N ALA A 3 8.60 -7.96 -14.08
CA ALA A 3 8.53 -6.53 -14.38
C ALA A 3 7.18 -5.87 -14.01
N ILE A 4 6.07 -6.61 -14.17
CA ILE A 4 4.73 -6.13 -13.79
C ILE A 4 4.61 -6.04 -12.27
N VAL A 5 5.11 -7.05 -11.54
CA VAL A 5 5.11 -7.04 -10.07
C VAL A 5 5.93 -5.86 -9.54
N VAL A 6 7.13 -5.66 -10.09
CA VAL A 6 7.98 -4.51 -9.73
C VAL A 6 7.29 -3.18 -10.01
N TYR A 7 6.66 -3.03 -11.19
CA TYR A 7 5.89 -1.84 -11.52
C TYR A 7 4.76 -1.57 -10.52
N MET A 8 3.98 -2.60 -10.16
CA MET A 8 2.89 -2.45 -9.19
C MET A 8 3.40 -2.08 -7.79
N CYS A 9 4.51 -2.67 -7.33
CA CYS A 9 5.14 -2.32 -6.06
C CYS A 9 5.58 -0.85 -6.05
N VAL A 10 6.20 -0.37 -7.12
CA VAL A 10 6.63 1.03 -7.24
C VAL A 10 5.42 1.97 -7.27
N ALA A 11 4.39 1.64 -8.04
CA ALA A 11 3.16 2.44 -8.10
C ALA A 11 2.46 2.52 -6.72
N ALA A 12 2.40 1.40 -5.99
CA ALA A 12 1.85 1.37 -4.64
C ALA A 12 2.69 2.21 -3.65
N ALA A 13 4.02 2.12 -3.72
CA ALA A 13 4.92 2.90 -2.89
C ALA A 13 4.77 4.41 -3.14
N LEU A 14 4.68 4.83 -4.41
CA LEU A 14 4.44 6.23 -4.79
C LEU A 14 3.06 6.72 -4.33
N GLY A 15 2.01 5.91 -4.51
CA GLY A 15 0.66 6.23 -4.07
C GLY A 15 0.58 6.42 -2.54
N LEU A 16 1.15 5.49 -1.78
CA LEU A 16 1.21 5.58 -0.31
C LEU A 16 2.08 6.76 0.15
N GLY A 17 3.26 6.93 -0.45
CA GLY A 17 4.19 8.02 -0.14
C GLY A 17 3.59 9.40 -0.40
N SER A 18 2.80 9.56 -1.46
CA SER A 18 2.10 10.82 -1.75
C SER A 18 1.19 11.26 -0.60
N GLN A 19 0.53 10.31 0.08
CA GLN A 19 -0.35 10.60 1.22
C GLN A 19 0.41 10.93 2.51
N ILE A 20 1.71 10.63 2.59
CA ILE A 20 2.58 11.08 3.71
C ILE A 20 2.92 12.56 3.54
N ILE A 21 3.26 12.97 2.31
CA ILE A 21 3.72 14.34 2.02
C ILE A 21 2.55 15.31 1.92
N ARG A 22 1.46 14.89 1.26
CA ARG A 22 0.23 15.66 1.12
C ARG A 22 -0.97 14.76 1.41
N PRO A 23 -1.36 14.65 2.69
CA PRO A 23 -2.54 13.88 3.07
C PRO A 23 -3.77 14.49 2.41
N SER A 24 -4.61 13.64 1.81
CA SER A 24 -5.93 14.06 1.35
C SER A 24 -6.79 14.55 2.51
N ALA A 25 -7.83 15.34 2.21
CA ALA A 25 -8.78 15.83 3.22
C ALA A 25 -9.43 14.70 4.04
N ALA A 26 -9.59 13.52 3.44
CA ALA A 26 -10.09 12.32 4.12
C ALA A 26 -9.18 11.86 5.29
N LEU A 27 -7.87 12.11 5.20
CA LEU A 27 -6.87 11.78 6.22
C LEU A 27 -6.68 12.87 7.29
N GLY A 28 -7.50 13.93 7.25
CA GLY A 28 -7.45 15.01 8.24
C GLY A 28 -7.81 14.55 9.65
N SER A 29 -8.67 13.54 9.80
CA SER A 29 -9.01 12.97 11.10
C SER A 29 -8.00 11.89 11.52
N ASN A 30 -7.65 11.85 12.81
CA ASN A 30 -6.75 10.83 13.35
C ASN A 30 -7.31 9.41 13.18
N HIS A 31 -8.63 9.24 13.26
CA HIS A 31 -9.29 7.96 13.07
C HIS A 31 -9.14 7.45 11.63
N HIS A 32 -9.43 8.30 10.64
CA HIS A 32 -9.30 7.94 9.23
C HIS A 32 -7.85 7.72 8.83
N ARG A 33 -6.91 8.52 9.37
CA ARG A 33 -5.49 8.32 9.15
C ARG A 33 -5.01 6.97 9.68
N LYS A 34 -5.43 6.60 10.89
CA LYS A 34 -5.12 5.29 11.47
C LYS A 34 -5.70 4.16 10.62
N LEU A 35 -6.98 4.25 10.28
CA LEU A 35 -7.67 3.26 9.45
C LEU A 35 -6.99 3.08 8.08
N TYR A 36 -6.62 4.18 7.42
CA TYR A 36 -5.91 4.17 6.15
C TYR A 36 -4.58 3.43 6.23
N TRP A 37 -3.74 3.75 7.23
CA TRP A 37 -2.44 3.11 7.37
C TRP A 37 -2.55 1.64 7.78
N THR A 38 -3.50 1.30 8.66
CA THR A 38 -3.77 -0.09 9.03
C THR A 38 -4.26 -0.90 7.82
N GLY A 39 -5.16 -0.34 7.01
CA GLY A 39 -5.64 -0.96 5.78
C GLY A 39 -4.53 -1.13 4.72
N ALA A 40 -3.69 -0.11 4.54
CA ALA A 40 -2.55 -0.16 3.64
C ALA A 40 -1.55 -1.27 4.02
N MET A 41 -1.23 -1.42 5.30
CA MET A 41 -0.35 -2.49 5.79
C MET A 41 -0.97 -3.87 5.60
N ALA A 42 -2.28 -4.03 5.89
CA ALA A 42 -2.98 -5.29 5.68
C ALA A 42 -3.00 -5.70 4.20
N ALA A 43 -3.23 -4.75 3.29
CA ALA A 43 -3.17 -5.00 1.85
C ALA A 43 -1.77 -5.42 1.39
N ILE A 44 -0.71 -4.75 1.85
CA ILE A 44 0.67 -5.13 1.53
C ILE A 44 0.98 -6.54 2.04
N ALA A 45 0.60 -6.87 3.27
CA ALA A 45 0.82 -8.20 3.84
C ALA A 45 0.09 -9.29 3.05
N LEU A 46 -1.18 -9.04 2.68
CA LEU A 46 -1.97 -9.96 1.87
C LEU A 46 -1.34 -10.21 0.50
N VAL A 47 -0.98 -9.13 -0.21
CA VAL A 47 -0.32 -9.21 -1.52
C VAL A 47 1.04 -9.92 -1.41
N GLY A 48 1.80 -9.64 -0.36
CA GLY A 48 3.07 -10.31 -0.07
C GLY A 48 2.91 -11.82 0.17
N LEU A 49 1.87 -12.23 0.89
CA LEU A 49 1.54 -13.65 1.11
C LEU A 49 1.18 -14.36 -0.20
N PHE A 50 0.32 -13.76 -1.03
CA PHE A 50 -0.04 -14.35 -2.32
C PHE A 50 1.15 -14.38 -3.29
N ALA A 51 1.96 -13.32 -3.33
CA ALA A 51 3.16 -13.31 -4.15
C ALA A 51 4.18 -14.36 -3.69
N GLY A 52 4.35 -14.56 -2.38
CA GLY A 52 5.22 -15.60 -1.83
C GLY A 52 4.70 -17.01 -2.10
N ALA A 53 3.38 -17.22 -1.98
CA ALA A 53 2.75 -18.52 -2.26
C ALA A 53 2.77 -18.89 -3.75
N LEU A 54 2.82 -17.92 -4.66
CA LEU A 54 2.89 -18.17 -6.11
C LEU A 54 4.32 -18.49 -6.61
N VAL A 55 5.33 -18.29 -5.77
CA VAL A 55 6.76 -18.50 -6.08
C VAL A 55 7.27 -19.87 -5.58
N ILE A 56 6.51 -20.53 -4.71
CA ILE A 56 6.75 -21.91 -4.21
C ILE A 56 5.96 -22.89 -5.08
#